data_AF-A0A4V1Q7H7-F1
#
_entry.id   AF-A0A4V1Q7H7-F1
#
_cell.length_a   1.000
_cell.length_b   1.000
_cell.length_c   1.000
_cell.angle_alpha   90.00
_cell.angle_beta   90.00
_cell.angle_gamma   90.00
#
_symmetry.space_group_name_H-M   'P 1'
#
loop_
_entity.id
_entity.type
_entity.pdbx_description
1 polymer ?
#
loop_
_entity_poly.entity_id
_entity_poly.type
_entity_poly.pdbx_seq_one_letter_code
_entity_poly.pdbx_strand_id
1 'polypeptide(L)'
;MDAVTTAAPATPAASARPSSRRLAAVGNIALALLAHVAVGVSWAVTALAVMGSLDVARRMAMNSEFAWDTGRLPQPWVIPIGLVAALISHLFFRWAMRRAGHGTAAYGSVVVAFWGALFGVLLGVYLWTPPLMLGTKVGPASGQYAPWSPLGWIAYYARLGLPAVLGLACVVLLLFSRHSPLVVAVRWCVTALRGRRARRRAIAATPQPQA
;
A
#
# COMPACT_ATOMS: atom_id res chain seq x y z
N MET A 1 51.95 -48.38 -37.26
CA MET A 1 52.50 -47.30 -36.42
C MET A 1 51.35 -46.33 -36.27
N ASP A 2 50.49 -46.60 -35.28
CA ASP A 2 49.19 -45.95 -35.20
C ASP A 2 49.23 -44.99 -34.00
N ALA A 3 49.17 -43.70 -34.31
CA ALA A 3 49.20 -42.64 -33.32
C ALA A 3 47.87 -42.63 -32.54
N VAL A 4 47.88 -43.20 -31.33
CA VAL A 4 46.78 -43.08 -30.37
C VAL A 4 46.72 -41.64 -29.91
N THR A 5 45.79 -40.88 -30.48
CA THR A 5 45.49 -39.50 -30.07
C THR A 5 44.63 -39.56 -28.81
N THR A 6 45.23 -39.33 -27.65
CA THR A 6 44.52 -39.21 -26.37
C THR A 6 43.81 -37.86 -26.32
N ALA A 7 42.50 -37.86 -26.53
CA ALA A 7 41.65 -36.68 -26.33
C ALA A 7 41.61 -36.33 -24.83
N ALA A 8 42.09 -35.14 -24.48
CA ALA A 8 42.00 -34.60 -23.13
C ALA A 8 40.53 -34.41 -22.71
N PRO A 9 40.17 -34.65 -21.43
CA PRO A 9 38.82 -34.42 -20.95
C PRO A 9 38.53 -32.91 -20.96
N ALA A 10 37.48 -32.50 -21.66
CA ALA A 10 36.99 -31.14 -21.66
C ALA A 10 36.57 -30.75 -20.23
N THR A 11 37.35 -29.87 -19.60
CA THR A 11 36.97 -29.18 -18.37
C THR A 11 35.64 -28.45 -18.60
N PRO A 12 34.56 -28.74 -17.84
CA PRO A 12 33.35 -27.94 -17.96
C PRO A 12 33.67 -26.54 -17.43
N ALA A 13 33.53 -25.54 -18.31
CA ALA A 13 33.60 -24.13 -17.98
C ALA A 13 32.43 -23.74 -17.06
N ALA A 14 32.51 -24.11 -15.79
CA ALA A 14 31.55 -23.76 -14.75
C ALA A 14 31.96 -22.45 -14.09
N SER A 15 31.85 -21.34 -14.82
CA SER A 15 31.97 -20.00 -14.24
C SER A 15 31.02 -19.00 -14.90
N ALA A 16 29.76 -19.40 -15.04
CA ALA A 16 28.67 -18.47 -15.33
C ALA A 16 28.39 -17.56 -14.10
N ARG A 17 29.25 -16.54 -14.00
CA ARG A 17 29.20 -15.23 -13.33
C ARG A 17 28.16 -15.05 -12.19
N PRO A 18 28.59 -14.96 -10.92
CA PRO A 18 27.73 -14.55 -9.81
C PRO A 18 27.17 -13.11 -9.94
N SER A 19 27.72 -12.27 -10.80
CA SER A 19 27.27 -10.88 -11.02
C SER A 19 25.92 -10.77 -11.73
N SER A 20 25.61 -11.65 -12.70
CA SER A 20 24.34 -11.62 -13.44
C SER A 20 23.14 -11.99 -12.56
N ARG A 21 23.34 -12.94 -11.62
CA ARG A 21 22.33 -13.31 -10.62
C ARG A 21 22.04 -12.19 -9.63
N ARG A 22 23.06 -11.44 -9.19
CA ARG A 22 22.88 -10.26 -8.33
C ARG A 22 22.13 -9.14 -9.04
N LEU A 23 22.47 -8.86 -10.29
CA LEU A 23 21.79 -7.82 -11.08
C LEU A 23 20.31 -8.16 -11.30
N ALA A 24 20.00 -9.41 -11.62
CA ALA A 24 18.63 -9.90 -11.76
C ALA A 24 17.84 -9.82 -10.44
N ALA A 25 18.49 -10.10 -9.30
CA ALA A 25 17.88 -9.95 -7.98
C ALA A 25 17.55 -8.48 -7.66
N VAL A 26 18.47 -7.54 -7.94
CA VAL A 26 18.23 -6.10 -7.78
C VAL A 26 17.09 -5.61 -8.68
N GLY A 27 17.08 -6.03 -9.95
CA GLY A 27 15.99 -5.69 -10.88
C GLY A 27 14.63 -6.19 -10.40
N ASN A 28 14.56 -7.39 -9.84
CA ASN A 28 13.34 -7.95 -9.27
C ASN A 28 12.86 -7.18 -8.02
N ILE A 29 13.78 -6.75 -7.14
CA ILE A 29 13.45 -5.92 -5.99
C ILE A 29 12.93 -4.56 -6.44
N ALA A 30 13.61 -3.91 -7.39
CA ALA A 30 13.18 -2.63 -7.94
C ALA A 30 11.78 -2.73 -8.57
N LEU A 31 11.51 -3.80 -9.31
CA LEU A 31 10.21 -4.06 -9.92
C LEU A 31 9.11 -4.26 -8.86
N ALA A 32 9.41 -5.03 -7.80
CA ALA A 32 8.48 -5.22 -6.70
C ALA A 32 8.18 -3.89 -5.99
N LEU A 33 9.20 -3.09 -5.69
CA LEU A 33 9.02 -1.76 -5.08
C LEU A 33 8.16 -0.85 -5.96
N LEU A 34 8.45 -0.79 -7.26
CA LEU A 34 7.67 0.00 -8.21
C LEU A 34 6.20 -0.42 -8.23
N ALA A 35 5.93 -1.72 -8.16
CA ALA A 35 4.55 -2.21 -8.08
C ALA A 35 3.82 -1.81 -6.79
N HIS A 36 4.51 -1.79 -5.64
CA HIS A 36 3.92 -1.30 -4.39
C HIS A 36 3.63 0.20 -4.50
N VAL A 37 4.58 0.98 -5.02
CA VAL A 37 4.40 2.43 -5.21
C VAL A 37 3.24 2.70 -6.16
N ALA A 38 3.12 1.97 -7.28
CA ALA A 38 2.01 2.13 -8.23
C ALA A 38 0.64 1.88 -7.57
N VAL A 39 0.51 0.81 -6.79
CA VAL A 39 -0.72 0.52 -6.03
C VAL A 39 -1.02 1.60 -5.00
N GLY A 40 -0.02 2.04 -4.23
CA GLY A 40 -0.21 3.08 -3.22
C GLY A 40 -0.62 4.42 -3.84
N VAL A 41 0.09 4.87 -4.89
CA VAL A 41 -0.17 6.14 -5.57
C VAL A 41 -1.53 6.14 -6.26
N SER A 42 -1.91 5.05 -6.94
CA SER A 42 -3.22 4.97 -7.60
C SER A 42 -4.39 5.08 -6.62
N TRP A 43 -4.28 4.45 -5.44
CA TRP A 43 -5.29 4.59 -4.40
C TRP A 43 -5.25 5.94 -3.69
N ALA A 44 -4.07 6.55 -3.52
CA ALA A 44 -3.95 7.91 -2.99
C ALA A 44 -4.63 8.93 -3.90
N VAL A 45 -4.40 8.88 -5.21
CA VAL A 45 -5.03 9.77 -6.19
C VAL A 45 -6.54 9.55 -6.25
N THR A 46 -6.99 8.28 -6.28
CA THR A 46 -8.42 7.95 -6.25
C THR A 46 -9.10 8.52 -5.01
N ALA A 47 -8.51 8.29 -3.83
CA ALA A 47 -9.04 8.80 -2.58
C ALA A 47 -9.06 10.34 -2.55
N LEU A 48 -8.00 10.99 -3.04
CA LEU A 48 -7.95 12.45 -3.13
C LEU A 48 -9.05 13.02 -4.02
N ALA A 49 -9.35 12.36 -5.15
CA ALA A 49 -10.47 12.75 -6.03
C ALA A 49 -11.84 12.55 -5.37
N VAL A 50 -12.03 11.46 -4.62
CA VAL A 50 -13.24 11.25 -3.81
C VAL A 50 -13.39 12.35 -2.75
N MET A 51 -12.29 12.75 -2.10
CA MET A 51 -12.29 13.85 -1.14
C MET A 51 -12.67 15.19 -1.77
N GLY A 52 -12.30 15.43 -3.04
CA GLY A 52 -12.76 16.60 -3.81
C GLY A 52 -14.28 16.60 -3.98
N SER A 53 -14.86 15.49 -4.41
CA SER A 53 -16.32 15.34 -4.52
C SER A 53 -17.04 15.53 -3.18
N LEU A 54 -16.47 15.02 -2.09
CA LEU A 54 -16.99 15.21 -0.75
C LEU A 54 -16.88 16.67 -0.28
N ASP A 55 -15.85 17.42 -0.72
CA ASP A 55 -15.70 18.84 -0.40
C ASP A 55 -16.88 19.65 -0.95
N VAL A 56 -17.29 19.37 -2.19
CA VAL A 56 -18.46 20.02 -2.82
C VAL A 56 -19.73 19.76 -2.02
N ALA A 57 -20.02 18.49 -1.72
CA ALA A 57 -21.21 18.12 -0.94
C ALA A 57 -21.21 18.74 0.47
N ARG A 58 -20.05 18.75 1.14
CA ARG A 58 -19.90 19.35 2.47
C ARG A 58 -20.08 20.88 2.40
N ARG A 59 -19.56 21.58 1.38
CA ARG A 59 -19.77 23.03 1.18
C ARG A 59 -21.24 23.36 0.95
N MET A 60 -21.94 22.56 0.14
CA MET A 60 -23.39 22.70 -0.03
C MET A 60 -24.15 22.53 1.29
N ALA A 61 -23.75 21.55 2.11
CA ALA A 61 -24.38 21.30 3.40
C ALA A 61 -24.11 22.41 4.43
N MET A 62 -22.92 23.03 4.42
CA MET A 62 -22.46 23.95 5.46
C MET A 62 -22.55 25.44 5.08
N ASN A 63 -22.34 25.81 3.83
CA ASN A 63 -22.22 27.21 3.41
C ASN A 63 -23.37 27.66 2.47
N SER A 64 -24.35 26.79 2.17
CA SER A 64 -25.39 27.06 1.16
C SER A 64 -24.81 27.52 -0.19
N GLU A 65 -23.54 27.17 -0.44
CA GLU A 65 -22.80 27.51 -1.64
C GLU A 65 -22.88 26.33 -2.59
N PHE A 66 -23.49 26.55 -3.75
CA PHE A 66 -23.55 25.55 -4.82
C PHE A 66 -22.41 25.82 -5.80
N ALA A 67 -21.20 25.37 -5.44
CA ALA A 67 -20.03 25.46 -6.28
C ALA A 67 -19.60 24.06 -6.69
N TRP A 68 -19.72 23.73 -7.99
CA TRP A 68 -19.18 22.49 -8.55
C TRP A 68 -17.65 22.46 -8.60
N ASP A 69 -16.99 23.54 -8.20
CA ASP A 69 -15.54 23.59 -8.10
C ASP A 69 -15.05 22.87 -6.85
N THR A 70 -14.07 21.98 -7.05
CA THR A 70 -13.36 21.23 -6.01
C THR A 70 -12.17 22.02 -5.43
N GLY A 71 -11.96 23.25 -5.90
CA GLY A 71 -10.93 24.16 -5.42
C GLY A 71 -9.54 23.61 -5.71
N ARG A 72 -8.83 23.21 -4.65
CA ARG A 72 -7.48 22.62 -4.75
C ARG A 72 -7.47 21.10 -4.92
N LEU A 73 -8.64 20.46 -4.88
CA LEU A 73 -8.76 19.01 -4.99
C LEU A 73 -9.02 18.58 -6.44
N PRO A 74 -8.75 17.31 -6.79
CA PRO A 74 -9.09 16.78 -8.09
C PRO A 74 -10.61 16.75 -8.29
N GLN A 75 -11.02 16.99 -9.53
CA GLN A 75 -12.41 16.98 -9.96
C GLN A 75 -13.00 15.55 -9.94
N PRO A 76 -14.34 15.39 -9.80
CA PRO A 76 -14.98 14.07 -9.68
C PRO A 76 -14.70 13.11 -10.85
N TRP A 77 -14.50 13.63 -12.06
CA TRP A 77 -14.19 12.82 -13.25
C TRP A 77 -12.81 12.13 -13.19
N VAL A 78 -11.95 12.52 -12.24
CA VAL A 78 -10.66 11.84 -11.99
C VAL A 78 -10.85 10.50 -11.28
N ILE A 79 -11.97 10.28 -10.58
CA ILE A 79 -12.27 9.02 -9.87
C ILE A 79 -12.20 7.80 -10.81
N PRO A 80 -12.90 7.74 -11.95
CA PRO A 80 -12.80 6.58 -12.86
C PRO A 80 -11.38 6.36 -13.38
N ILE A 81 -10.61 7.42 -13.63
CA ILE A 81 -9.21 7.32 -14.06
C ILE A 81 -8.35 6.69 -12.95
N GLY A 82 -8.54 7.13 -11.71
CA GLY A 82 -7.88 6.55 -10.54
C GLY A 82 -8.21 5.07 -10.35
N LEU A 83 -9.47 4.68 -10.54
CA LEU A 83 -9.90 3.28 -10.46
C LEU A 83 -9.29 2.41 -11.56
N VAL A 84 -9.24 2.90 -12.80
CA VAL A 84 -8.54 2.21 -13.90
C VAL A 84 -7.05 2.08 -13.61
N ALA A 85 -6.41 3.14 -13.11
CA ALA A 85 -5.01 3.10 -12.69
C ALA A 85 -4.78 2.11 -11.55
N ALA A 86 -5.70 2.02 -10.59
CA ALA A 86 -5.64 1.05 -9.49
C ALA A 86 -5.77 -0.39 -9.99
N LEU A 87 -6.68 -0.64 -10.95
CA LEU A 87 -6.82 -1.94 -11.59
C LEU A 87 -5.52 -2.36 -12.29
N ILE A 88 -4.98 -1.49 -13.15
CA ILE A 88 -3.72 -1.74 -13.88
C ILE A 88 -2.57 -1.96 -12.88
N SER A 89 -2.50 -1.15 -11.82
CA SER A 89 -1.48 -1.29 -10.77
C SER A 89 -1.58 -2.63 -10.05
N HIS A 90 -2.79 -3.15 -9.79
CA HIS A 90 -2.99 -4.46 -9.18
C HIS A 90 -2.60 -5.60 -10.12
N LEU A 91 -2.92 -5.48 -11.42
CA LEU A 91 -2.49 -6.46 -12.43
C LEU A 91 -0.97 -6.48 -12.54
N PHE A 92 -0.35 -5.30 -12.63
CA PHE A 92 1.10 -5.13 -12.63
C PHE A 92 1.73 -5.69 -11.36
N PHE A 93 1.14 -5.45 -10.18
CA PHE A 93 1.59 -6.01 -8.92
C PHE A 93 1.58 -7.54 -8.92
N ARG A 94 0.48 -8.16 -9.35
CA ARG A 94 0.41 -9.62 -9.43
C ARG A 94 1.45 -10.18 -10.39
N TRP A 95 1.68 -9.52 -11.53
CA TRP A 95 2.71 -9.92 -12.49
C TRP A 95 4.13 -9.78 -11.91
N ALA A 96 4.44 -8.62 -11.32
CA ALA A 96 5.73 -8.31 -10.72
C ALA A 96 6.08 -9.28 -9.58
N MET A 97 5.14 -9.56 -8.67
CA MET A 97 5.38 -10.47 -7.55
C MET A 97 5.53 -11.93 -7.99
N ARG A 98 4.82 -12.38 -9.05
CA ARG A 98 5.04 -13.71 -9.65
C ARG A 98 6.46 -13.84 -10.20
N ARG A 99 6.95 -12.80 -10.87
CA ARG A 99 8.30 -12.77 -11.47
C ARG A 99 9.40 -12.65 -10.41
N ALA A 100 9.21 -11.80 -9.41
CA ALA A 100 10.25 -11.44 -8.44
C ALA A 100 10.40 -12.43 -7.29
N GLY A 101 9.34 -13.16 -6.91
CA GLY A 101 9.30 -13.92 -5.65
C GLY A 101 8.77 -15.35 -5.74
N HIS A 102 8.73 -15.98 -6.92
CA HIS A 102 8.13 -17.32 -7.10
C HIS A 102 6.71 -17.47 -6.50
N GLY A 103 5.95 -16.36 -6.40
CA GLY A 103 4.60 -16.35 -5.84
C GLY A 103 4.48 -15.99 -4.35
N THR A 104 5.58 -15.77 -3.62
CA THR A 104 5.50 -15.23 -2.24
C THR A 104 5.56 -13.72 -2.27
N ALA A 105 4.41 -13.06 -2.20
CA ALA A 105 4.37 -11.62 -2.04
C ALA A 105 4.80 -11.23 -0.61
N ALA A 106 5.79 -10.33 -0.48
CA ALA A 106 6.23 -9.83 0.83
C ALA A 106 5.11 -9.06 1.57
N TYR A 107 4.20 -8.41 0.83
CA TYR A 107 3.04 -7.68 1.34
C TYR A 107 1.79 -7.94 0.48
N GLY A 108 0.61 -7.85 1.09
CA GLY A 108 -0.65 -7.89 0.35
C GLY A 108 -0.92 -6.53 -0.31
N SER A 109 -1.27 -6.52 -1.61
CA SER A 109 -1.62 -5.28 -2.34
C SER A 109 -2.73 -4.48 -1.66
N VAL A 110 -3.63 -5.16 -0.95
CA VAL A 110 -4.71 -4.57 -0.15
C VAL A 110 -4.16 -3.65 0.95
N VAL A 111 -3.12 -4.08 1.67
CA VAL A 111 -2.54 -3.24 2.74
C VAL A 111 -1.99 -1.95 2.15
N VAL A 112 -1.25 -2.05 1.06
CA VAL A 112 -0.68 -0.89 0.35
C VAL A 112 -1.77 0.03 -0.20
N ALA A 113 -2.84 -0.53 -0.75
CA ALA A 113 -3.99 0.22 -1.24
C ALA A 113 -4.66 1.05 -0.12
N PHE A 114 -4.88 0.45 1.05
CA PHE A 114 -5.46 1.15 2.20
C PHE A 114 -4.57 2.26 2.75
N TRP A 115 -3.25 2.03 2.83
CA TRP A 115 -2.30 3.08 3.20
C TRP A 115 -2.24 4.22 2.18
N GLY A 116 -2.27 3.90 0.89
CA GLY A 116 -2.39 4.88 -0.18
C GLY A 116 -3.68 5.71 -0.05
N ALA A 117 -4.82 5.04 0.13
CA ALA A 117 -6.11 5.70 0.34
C ALA A 117 -6.11 6.59 1.59
N LEU A 118 -5.52 6.13 2.71
CA LEU A 118 -5.38 6.92 3.93
C LEU A 118 -4.56 8.19 3.68
N PHE A 119 -3.44 8.07 2.96
CA PHE A 119 -2.64 9.23 2.57
C PHE A 119 -3.44 10.22 1.72
N GLY A 120 -4.19 9.71 0.73
CA GLY A 120 -5.09 10.53 -0.10
C GLY A 120 -6.20 11.22 0.70
N VAL A 121 -6.77 10.55 1.69
CA VAL A 121 -7.78 11.13 2.61
C VAL A 121 -7.17 12.19 3.51
N LEU A 122 -6.00 11.94 4.11
CA LEU A 122 -5.29 12.92 4.96
C LEU A 122 -4.95 14.19 4.17
N LEU A 123 -4.42 14.03 2.96
CA LEU A 123 -4.15 15.16 2.07
C LEU A 123 -5.46 15.86 1.66
N GLY A 124 -6.52 15.10 1.39
CA GLY A 124 -7.85 15.63 1.08
C GLY A 124 -8.41 16.52 2.19
N VAL A 125 -8.36 16.03 3.43
CA VAL A 125 -8.77 16.76 4.64
C VAL A 125 -7.92 18.01 4.88
N TYR A 126 -6.63 17.95 4.59
CA TYR A 126 -5.74 19.10 4.70
C TYR A 126 -6.11 20.19 3.69
N LEU A 127 -6.47 19.79 2.47
CA LEU A 127 -6.83 20.70 1.37
C LEU A 127 -8.30 21.13 1.36
N TRP A 128 -9.15 20.54 2.20
CA TRP A 128 -10.55 20.95 2.31
C TRP A 128 -10.71 22.41 2.69
N THR A 129 -11.71 23.04 2.07
CA THR A 129 -12.06 24.44 2.30
C THR A 129 -12.48 24.64 3.77
N PRO A 130 -12.05 25.70 4.47
CA PRO A 130 -12.57 25.95 5.81
C PRO A 130 -14.05 26.38 5.77
N PRO A 131 -14.82 26.16 6.85
CA PRO A 131 -16.15 26.77 6.98
C PRO A 131 -16.04 28.30 7.03
N LEU A 132 -17.01 29.00 6.45
CA LEU A 132 -17.05 30.47 6.46
C LEU A 132 -17.41 31.02 7.85
N MET A 133 -18.40 30.40 8.49
CA MET A 133 -18.75 30.62 9.89
C MET A 133 -19.11 29.29 10.55
N LEU A 134 -18.73 29.12 11.81
CA LEU A 134 -19.03 27.91 12.56
C LEU A 134 -20.51 27.87 12.94
N GLY A 135 -21.20 26.77 12.64
CA GLY A 135 -22.59 26.55 13.04
C GLY A 135 -23.64 27.37 12.28
N THR A 136 -23.22 28.20 11.33
CA THR A 136 -24.11 29.06 10.53
C THR A 136 -23.84 28.87 9.05
N LYS A 137 -24.92 28.64 8.29
CA LYS A 137 -24.94 28.71 6.83
C LYS A 137 -24.93 30.16 6.41
N VAL A 138 -23.84 30.55 5.78
CA VAL A 138 -23.64 31.86 5.17
C VAL A 138 -23.26 31.63 3.72
N GLY A 139 -24.18 31.96 2.82
CA GLY A 139 -23.94 31.94 1.39
C GLY A 139 -23.62 33.34 0.89
N PRO A 140 -22.52 33.57 0.14
CA PRO A 140 -22.24 34.87 -0.46
C PRO A 140 -23.33 35.33 -1.44
N ALA A 141 -24.19 34.42 -1.92
CA ALA A 141 -25.27 34.70 -2.87
C ALA A 141 -26.66 34.89 -2.24
N SER A 142 -26.92 34.39 -1.02
CA SER A 142 -28.27 34.38 -0.44
C SER A 142 -28.52 35.50 0.58
N GLY A 143 -27.47 36.06 1.19
CA GLY A 143 -27.59 37.10 2.23
C GLY A 143 -28.36 36.66 3.49
N GLN A 144 -28.77 35.39 3.56
CA GLN A 144 -29.56 34.82 4.65
C GLN A 144 -28.68 33.93 5.53
N TYR A 145 -28.92 34.03 6.83
CA TYR A 145 -28.23 33.26 7.86
C TYR A 145 -29.18 32.18 8.38
N ALA A 146 -28.74 30.92 8.35
CA ALA A 146 -29.48 29.82 8.95
C ALA A 146 -28.53 28.95 9.78
N PRO A 147 -28.96 28.34 10.90
CA PRO A 147 -28.13 27.40 11.62
C PRO A 147 -27.80 26.17 10.75
N TRP A 148 -26.67 25.52 11.01
CA TRP A 148 -26.37 24.23 10.40
C TRP A 148 -27.42 23.18 10.81
N SER A 149 -27.88 22.42 9.82
CA SER A 149 -28.67 21.21 10.08
C SER A 149 -27.76 20.10 10.63
N PRO A 150 -28.31 18.98 11.13
CA PRO A 150 -27.49 17.83 11.57
C PRO A 150 -26.48 17.37 10.52
N LEU A 151 -26.84 17.44 9.23
CA LEU A 151 -25.92 17.15 8.12
C LEU A 151 -24.73 18.11 8.06
N GLY A 152 -24.91 19.39 8.34
CA GLY A 152 -23.81 20.37 8.40
C GLY A 152 -22.82 20.04 9.51
N TRP A 153 -23.31 19.63 10.68
CA TRP A 153 -22.46 19.14 11.78
C TRP A 153 -21.71 17.86 11.43
N ILE A 154 -22.39 16.88 10.82
CA ILE A 154 -21.74 15.65 10.34
C ILE A 154 -20.63 16.00 9.33
N ALA A 155 -20.92 16.91 8.39
CA ALA A 155 -19.98 17.30 7.36
C ALA A 155 -18.77 18.06 7.96
N TYR A 156 -18.97 18.87 9.00
CA TYR A 156 -17.88 19.48 9.78
C TYR A 156 -16.99 18.42 10.45
N TYR A 157 -17.58 17.44 11.14
CA TYR A 157 -16.83 16.39 11.83
C TYR A 157 -16.25 15.31 10.91
N ALA A 158 -16.72 15.20 9.67
CA ALA A 158 -16.16 14.29 8.67
C ALA A 158 -14.66 14.53 8.45
N ARG A 159 -14.18 15.76 8.72
CA ARG A 159 -12.76 16.13 8.66
C ARG A 159 -11.89 15.30 9.60
N LEU A 160 -12.44 14.92 10.75
CA LEU A 160 -11.78 14.07 11.75
C LEU A 160 -12.22 12.60 11.59
N GLY A 161 -13.50 12.39 11.30
CA GLY A 161 -14.09 11.05 11.19
C GLY A 161 -13.51 10.22 10.05
N LEU A 162 -13.33 10.79 8.85
CA LEU A 162 -12.84 10.04 7.68
C LEU A 162 -11.40 9.53 7.88
N PRO A 163 -10.42 10.36 8.28
CA PRO A 163 -9.09 9.86 8.61
C PRO A 163 -9.10 8.84 9.76
N ALA A 164 -9.92 9.05 10.80
CA ALA A 164 -9.97 8.15 11.95
C ALA A 164 -10.47 6.75 11.57
N VAL A 165 -11.58 6.67 10.82
CA VAL A 165 -12.15 5.38 10.37
C VAL A 165 -11.18 4.65 9.44
N LEU A 166 -10.57 5.36 8.48
CA LEU A 166 -9.64 4.74 7.55
C LEU A 166 -8.31 4.37 8.21
N GLY A 167 -7.85 5.19 9.17
CA GLY A 167 -6.70 4.90 10.02
C GLY A 167 -6.92 3.65 10.87
N LEU A 168 -8.11 3.51 11.48
CA LEU A 168 -8.48 2.30 12.21
C LEU A 168 -8.46 1.07 11.30
N ALA A 169 -9.02 1.18 10.09
CA ALA A 169 -8.96 0.09 9.11
C ALA A 169 -7.51 -0.28 8.75
N CYS A 170 -6.62 0.71 8.57
CA CYS A 170 -5.20 0.47 8.33
C CYS A 170 -4.52 -0.24 9.52
N VAL A 171 -4.83 0.15 10.76
CA VAL A 171 -4.33 -0.50 11.97
C VAL A 171 -4.83 -1.95 12.05
N VAL A 172 -6.11 -2.20 11.80
CA VAL A 172 -6.68 -3.56 11.77
C VAL A 172 -5.99 -4.41 10.69
N LEU A 173 -5.80 -3.88 9.49
CA LEU A 173 -5.08 -4.58 8.43
C LEU A 173 -3.61 -4.84 8.81
N LEU A 174 -2.95 -3.89 9.47
CA LEU A 174 -1.59 -4.06 9.97
C LEU A 174 -1.52 -5.12 11.08
N LEU A 175 -2.53 -5.26 11.95
CA LEU A 175 -2.46 -6.21 13.05
C LEU A 175 -2.91 -7.62 12.65
N PHE A 176 -3.91 -7.74 11.78
CA PHE A 176 -4.61 -9.00 11.52
C PHE A 176 -4.44 -9.57 10.11
N SER A 177 -3.89 -8.81 9.16
CA SER A 177 -3.69 -9.34 7.80
C SER A 177 -2.64 -10.45 7.78
N ARG A 178 -2.95 -11.56 7.09
CA ARG A 178 -2.03 -12.69 6.88
C ARG A 178 -0.72 -12.28 6.18
N HIS A 179 -0.72 -11.14 5.50
CA HIS A 179 0.42 -10.55 4.78
C HIS A 179 0.91 -9.25 5.45
N SER A 180 0.65 -9.05 6.74
CA SER A 180 1.18 -7.93 7.52
C SER A 180 2.66 -8.12 7.87
N PRO A 181 3.49 -7.05 7.86
CA PRO A 181 4.89 -7.10 8.32
C PRO A 181 5.03 -7.66 9.73
N LEU A 182 4.13 -7.29 10.65
CA LEU A 182 4.18 -7.75 12.03
C LEU A 182 3.89 -9.26 12.11
N VAL A 183 2.88 -9.73 11.40
CA VAL A 183 2.51 -11.15 11.39
C VAL A 183 3.60 -11.99 10.74
N VAL A 184 4.19 -11.51 9.65
CA VAL A 184 5.31 -12.19 8.95
C VAL A 184 6.56 -12.20 9.82
N ALA A 185 6.92 -11.07 10.44
CA ALA A 185 8.07 -10.97 11.34
C ALA A 185 7.89 -11.87 12.57
N VAL A 186 6.72 -11.86 13.21
CA VAL A 186 6.41 -12.72 14.35
C VAL A 186 6.48 -14.19 13.95
N ARG A 187 5.88 -14.58 12.81
CA ARG A 187 5.98 -15.97 12.31
C ARG A 187 7.42 -16.38 12.06
N TRP A 188 8.22 -15.52 11.44
CA TRP A 188 9.64 -15.78 11.19
C TRP A 188 10.46 -15.90 12.47
N CYS A 189 10.23 -15.02 13.45
CA CYS A 189 10.85 -15.13 14.78
C CYS A 189 10.46 -16.44 15.49
N VAL A 190 9.17 -16.81 15.45
CA VAL A 190 8.68 -18.05 16.08
C VAL A 190 9.30 -19.28 15.42
N THR A 191 9.37 -19.34 14.08
CA THR A 191 10.00 -20.47 13.38
C THR A 191 11.51 -20.51 13.63
N ALA A 192 12.20 -19.37 13.63
CA ALA A 192 13.63 -19.30 13.94
C ALA A 192 13.93 -19.77 15.37
N LEU A 193 13.12 -19.37 16.35
CA LEU A 193 13.26 -19.79 17.74
C LEU A 193 13.00 -21.30 17.91
N ARG A 194 11.97 -21.84 17.24
CA ARG A 194 11.67 -23.29 17.24
C ARG A 194 12.80 -24.10 16.59
N GLY A 195 13.33 -23.64 15.46
CA GLY A 195 14.46 -24.27 14.77
C GLY A 195 15.74 -24.29 15.63
N ARG A 196 16.04 -23.19 16.34
CA ARG A 196 17.15 -23.12 17.29
C ARG A 196 16.99 -24.10 18.46
N ARG A 197 15.77 -24.22 19.00
CA ARG A 197 15.48 -25.19 20.08
C ARG A 197 15.60 -26.64 19.60
N ALA A 198 15.11 -26.95 18.40
CA ALA A 198 15.25 -28.28 17.80
C ALA A 198 16.72 -28.66 17.58
N ARG A 199 17.54 -27.75 17.04
CA ARG A 199 18.99 -27.96 16.87
C ARG A 199 19.70 -28.21 18.20
N ARG A 200 19.39 -27.44 19.25
CA ARG A 200 19.99 -27.64 20.58
C ARG A 200 19.64 -29.00 21.18
N ARG A 201 18.40 -29.46 21.02
CA ARG A 201 17.98 -30.81 21.46
C ARG A 201 18.69 -31.92 20.69
N ALA A 202 18.86 -31.77 19.38
CA ALA A 202 19.58 -32.75 18.56
C ALA A 202 21.06 -32.87 18.99
N ILE A 203 21.73 -31.76 19.29
CA ILE A 203 23.12 -31.75 19.77
C ILE A 203 23.24 -32.38 21.16
N ALA A 204 22.27 -32.16 22.05
CA ALA A 204 22.27 -32.77 23.38
C ALA A 204 21.94 -34.28 23.36
N ALA A 205 21.29 -34.77 22.30
CA ALA A 205 20.93 -36.18 22.14
C ALA A 205 21.98 -37.01 21.41
N THR A 206 23.03 -36.39 20.86
CA THR A 206 24.16 -37.11 20.25
C THR A 206 24.96 -37.83 21.35
N PRO A 207 25.04 -39.17 21.35
CA PRO A 207 25.84 -39.91 22.32
C PRO A 207 27.32 -39.53 22.19
N GLN A 208 28.00 -39.25 23.31
CA GLN A 208 29.45 -39.11 23.27
C GLN A 208 30.08 -40.44 22.84
N PRO A 209 31.07 -40.41 21.92
CA PRO A 209 31.85 -41.61 21.62
C PRO A 209 32.54 -42.05 22.92
N GLN A 210 32.23 -43.28 23.35
CA GLN A 210 32.91 -43.91 24.48
C GLN A 210 34.38 -44.08 24.10
N ALA A 211 35.26 -43.46 24.88
CA ALA A 211 36.71 -43.55 24.77
C ALA A 211 37.21 -44.86 25.36
#